data_AF-A0A078JWI3-F1
#
_entry.id   AF-A0A078JWI3-F1
#
_cell.length_a   1.000
_cell.length_b   1.000
_cell.length_c   1.000
_cell.angle_alpha   90.00
_cell.angle_beta   90.00
_cell.angle_gamma   90.00
#
_symmetry.space_group_name_H-M   'P 1'
#
loop_
_entity.id
_entity.type
_entity.pdbx_description
1 polymer ?
#
loop_
_entity_poly.entity_id
_entity_poly.type
_entity_poly.pdbx_seq_one_letter_code
_entity_poly.pdbx_strand_id
1 'polypeptide(L)'
;ESFDEHHYLLLLLYPSFAFFFTSLRLRQCRKVFNTGDSRTAKDSLQFLVQWLHRFPKYNRREIYITGESYAGHYVPQLAREIMHYNKRSKNPINLKGIMVGNAVTDNHYDNLGTVPYWWSHAMISDRTYHQLVNTCEFSRQEESDECETVYSYAMEKEFSSIDQYNIYAPPCNKSSDGCVSLIFPTPY
;
A
#
# COMPACT_ATOMS: atom_id res chain seq x y z
N GLU A 1 -11.29 -18.31 4.05
CA GLU A 1 -11.07 -18.33 2.59
C GLU A 1 -9.81 -17.56 2.30
N SER A 2 -8.86 -18.18 1.62
CA SER A 2 -7.62 -17.59 1.14
C SER A 2 -7.78 -17.19 -0.33
N PHE A 3 -7.17 -16.08 -0.72
CA PHE A 3 -7.32 -15.52 -2.08
C PHE A 3 -6.83 -16.47 -3.19
N ASP A 4 -5.95 -17.42 -2.87
CA ASP A 4 -5.41 -18.42 -3.81
C ASP A 4 -6.31 -19.64 -4.03
N GLU A 5 -7.38 -19.83 -3.24
CA GLU A 5 -8.37 -20.90 -3.45
C GLU A 5 -9.10 -20.76 -4.80
N HIS A 6 -9.17 -19.54 -5.34
CA HIS A 6 -9.87 -19.24 -6.60
C HIS A 6 -8.99 -18.54 -7.65
N HIS A 7 -7.81 -18.04 -7.29
CA HIS A 7 -6.97 -17.22 -8.17
C HIS A 7 -5.49 -17.64 -8.11
N TYR A 8 -4.76 -17.44 -9.21
CA TYR A 8 -3.30 -17.55 -9.16
C TYR A 8 -2.71 -16.31 -8.48
N LEU A 9 -2.64 -16.34 -7.14
CA LEU A 9 -2.02 -15.30 -6.35
C LEU A 9 -0.49 -15.29 -6.50
N LEU A 10 0.01 -14.10 -6.26
CA LEU A 10 1.20 -13.57 -6.84
C LEU A 10 1.52 -12.33 -5.89
N LEU A 11 2.74 -12.15 -5.31
CA LEU A 11 3.30 -11.08 -4.44
C LEU A 11 4.63 -10.43 -4.98
N LEU A 12 4.70 -9.09 -5.19
CA LEU A 12 5.77 -8.34 -5.90
C LEU A 12 6.50 -7.42 -4.88
N LEU A 13 7.77 -7.71 -4.57
CA LEU A 13 8.44 -7.11 -3.39
C LEU A 13 9.26 -5.84 -3.67
N TYR A 14 9.11 -5.19 -4.83
CA TYR A 14 9.87 -3.98 -5.16
C TYR A 14 9.08 -3.03 -6.08
N PRO A 15 9.14 -1.70 -5.87
CA PRO A 15 9.87 -1.00 -4.81
C PRO A 15 9.12 -0.93 -3.47
N SER A 16 7.79 -1.12 -3.45
CA SER A 16 6.99 -1.39 -2.23
C SER A 16 5.67 -2.09 -2.60
N PHE A 17 5.29 -3.08 -1.80
CA PHE A 17 3.99 -3.78 -1.70
C PHE A 17 2.98 -3.61 -2.87
N ALA A 18 3.26 -4.22 -4.01
CA ALA A 18 2.23 -4.63 -4.98
C ALA A 18 2.14 -6.16 -4.94
N PHE A 19 0.96 -6.75 -4.99
CA PHE A 19 0.85 -8.20 -4.81
C PHE A 19 0.95 -8.87 -6.24
N PHE A 20 2.16 -9.39 -6.66
CA PHE A 20 2.76 -9.90 -7.96
C PHE A 20 3.97 -10.95 -7.93
N PHE A 21 3.86 -12.30 -7.82
CA PHE A 21 5.00 -13.25 -7.47
C PHE A 21 5.57 -14.15 -8.58
N THR A 22 6.78 -14.65 -8.31
CA THR A 22 7.15 -16.07 -8.06
C THR A 22 8.62 -16.08 -7.59
N SER A 23 9.12 -17.15 -6.99
CA SER A 23 10.48 -17.18 -6.41
C SER A 23 11.58 -16.78 -7.39
N LEU A 24 12.39 -15.75 -7.04
CA LEU A 24 13.58 -15.35 -7.78
C LEU A 24 14.69 -14.88 -6.82
N ARG A 25 15.86 -15.53 -6.93
CA ARG A 25 17.05 -15.32 -6.10
C ARG A 25 17.80 -14.07 -6.59
N LEU A 26 17.51 -12.91 -6.01
CA LEU A 26 18.16 -11.64 -6.37
C LEU A 26 19.64 -11.63 -5.96
N ARG A 27 20.54 -11.55 -6.93
CA ARG A 27 21.93 -11.09 -6.74
C ARG A 27 22.02 -9.63 -7.19
N GLN A 28 22.74 -8.83 -6.41
CA GLN A 28 23.06 -7.40 -6.64
C GLN A 28 21.95 -6.37 -6.31
N CYS A 29 21.81 -6.01 -5.02
CA CYS A 29 21.15 -4.77 -4.62
C CYS A 29 22.08 -3.56 -4.90
N ARG A 30 21.91 -2.89 -6.04
CA ARG A 30 22.47 -1.54 -6.25
C ARG A 30 21.46 -0.55 -5.68
N LYS A 31 21.82 0.22 -4.64
CA LYS A 31 20.89 1.17 -4.00
C LYS A 31 20.46 2.23 -5.02
N VAL A 32 19.21 2.18 -5.45
CA VAL A 32 18.59 3.19 -6.32
C VAL A 32 17.95 4.24 -5.41
N PHE A 33 18.65 5.34 -5.16
CA PHE A 33 18.18 6.45 -4.32
C PHE A 33 17.25 7.45 -5.06
N ASN A 34 16.77 7.09 -6.25
CA ASN A 34 15.80 7.89 -7.01
C ASN A 34 14.72 6.95 -7.57
N THR A 35 13.80 6.61 -6.67
CA THR A 35 12.57 5.85 -6.90
C THR A 35 11.39 6.77 -6.64
N GLY A 36 10.55 6.97 -7.66
CA GLY A 36 9.28 7.69 -7.55
C GLY A 36 8.24 7.01 -8.43
N ASP A 37 6.95 7.27 -8.17
CA ASP A 37 5.85 6.43 -8.68
C ASP A 37 5.86 6.21 -10.20
N SER A 38 6.17 7.23 -11.00
CA SER A 38 6.24 7.09 -12.46
C SER A 38 7.30 6.07 -12.91
N ARG A 39 8.40 5.95 -12.16
CA ARG A 39 9.42 4.92 -12.39
C ARG A 39 8.92 3.56 -11.93
N THR A 40 8.35 3.49 -10.72
CA THR A 40 7.73 2.28 -10.16
C THR A 40 6.75 1.65 -11.16
N ALA A 41 5.81 2.43 -11.69
CA ALA A 41 4.81 1.95 -12.64
C ALA A 41 5.43 1.39 -13.94
N LYS A 42 6.49 2.02 -14.46
CA LYS A 42 7.20 1.58 -15.67
C LYS A 42 8.02 0.30 -15.43
N ASP A 43 8.77 0.26 -14.33
CA ASP A 43 9.59 -0.90 -13.94
C ASP A 43 8.68 -2.12 -13.65
N SER A 44 7.51 -1.91 -13.01
CA SER A 44 6.48 -2.94 -12.79
C SER A 44 5.80 -3.41 -14.08
N LEU A 45 5.50 -2.52 -15.03
CA LEU A 45 5.02 -2.90 -16.37
C LEU A 45 6.07 -3.76 -17.10
N GLN A 46 7.34 -3.36 -17.06
CA GLN A 46 8.42 -4.11 -17.68
C GLN A 46 8.55 -5.50 -17.06
N PHE A 47 8.47 -5.62 -15.73
CA PHE A 47 8.41 -6.91 -15.04
C PHE A 47 7.25 -7.76 -15.55
N LEU A 48 6.02 -7.22 -15.60
CA LEU A 48 4.83 -7.96 -16.00
C LEU A 48 4.93 -8.49 -17.44
N VAL A 49 5.42 -7.67 -18.38
CA VAL A 49 5.65 -8.07 -19.77
C VAL A 49 6.69 -9.19 -19.88
N GLN A 50 7.80 -9.09 -19.14
CA GLN A 50 8.86 -10.11 -19.12
C GLN A 50 8.40 -11.41 -18.43
N TRP A 51 7.59 -11.31 -17.38
CA TRP A 51 7.01 -12.45 -16.68
C TRP A 51 6.01 -13.20 -17.58
N LEU A 52 5.14 -12.48 -18.29
CA LEU A 52 4.22 -13.04 -19.28
C LEU A 52 4.97 -13.70 -20.45
N HIS A 53 6.08 -13.10 -20.91
CA HIS A 53 6.94 -13.73 -21.91
C HIS A 53 7.59 -15.03 -21.41
N ARG A 54 8.05 -15.07 -20.14
CA ARG A 54 8.63 -16.26 -19.50
C ARG A 54 7.60 -17.35 -19.21
N PHE A 55 6.36 -16.98 -18.92
CA PHE A 55 5.27 -17.90 -18.56
C PHE A 55 4.07 -17.75 -19.52
N PRO A 56 4.21 -18.09 -20.81
CA PRO A 56 3.23 -17.78 -21.85
C PRO A 56 1.85 -18.43 -21.64
N LYS A 57 1.76 -19.46 -20.78
CA LYS A 57 0.49 -20.07 -20.32
C LYS A 57 -0.45 -19.09 -19.61
N TYR A 58 0.03 -17.91 -19.20
CA TYR A 58 -0.77 -16.86 -18.57
C TYR A 58 -1.18 -15.72 -19.53
N ASN A 59 -0.64 -15.65 -20.76
CA ASN A 59 -0.86 -14.52 -21.70
C ASN A 59 -2.32 -14.22 -22.06
N ARG A 60 -3.22 -15.20 -21.94
CA ARG A 60 -4.67 -15.04 -22.23
C ARG A 60 -5.53 -14.94 -20.97
N ARG A 61 -4.95 -15.10 -19.78
CA ARG A 61 -5.73 -15.02 -18.53
C ARG A 61 -6.12 -13.60 -18.22
N GLU A 62 -7.20 -13.48 -17.49
CA GLU A 62 -7.64 -12.23 -16.88
C GLU A 62 -6.64 -11.85 -15.78
N ILE A 63 -6.23 -10.58 -15.77
CA ILE A 63 -5.33 -10.03 -14.77
C ILE A 63 -6.07 -8.97 -13.98
N TYR A 64 -5.94 -9.05 -12.66
CA TYR A 64 -6.42 -8.06 -11.70
C TYR A 64 -5.20 -7.56 -10.92
N ILE A 65 -5.13 -6.26 -10.65
CA ILE A 65 -4.02 -5.66 -9.91
C ILE A 65 -4.53 -5.20 -8.57
N THR A 66 -3.92 -5.71 -7.49
CA THR A 66 -4.35 -5.45 -6.12
C THR A 66 -3.20 -4.92 -5.26
N GLY A 67 -3.56 -4.14 -4.25
CA GLY A 67 -2.60 -3.57 -3.30
C GLY A 67 -3.29 -2.90 -2.12
N GLU A 68 -2.49 -2.48 -1.15
CA GLU A 68 -2.92 -1.88 0.11
C GLU A 68 -2.08 -0.62 0.41
N SER A 69 -2.61 0.31 1.22
CA SER A 69 -1.87 1.49 1.70
C SER A 69 -1.33 2.34 0.53
N TYR A 70 -0.03 2.64 0.48
CA TYR A 70 0.58 3.42 -0.60
C TYR A 70 0.45 2.76 -2.00
N ALA A 71 0.05 1.49 -2.09
CA ALA A 71 -0.33 0.89 -3.37
C ALA A 71 -1.54 1.57 -4.03
N GLY A 72 -2.30 2.41 -3.32
CA GLY A 72 -3.24 3.37 -3.91
C GLY A 72 -2.61 4.28 -4.96
N HIS A 73 -1.31 4.57 -4.87
CA HIS A 73 -0.54 5.20 -5.95
C HIS A 73 -0.10 4.18 -7.02
N TYR A 74 0.47 3.04 -6.60
CA TYR A 74 1.10 2.10 -7.53
C TYR A 74 0.12 1.38 -8.46
N VAL A 75 -1.02 0.92 -7.94
CA VAL A 75 -2.02 0.12 -8.65
C VAL A 75 -2.65 0.88 -9.83
N PRO A 76 -3.25 2.08 -9.65
CA PRO A 76 -3.82 2.83 -10.76
C PRO A 76 -2.75 3.36 -11.73
N GLN A 77 -1.55 3.70 -11.26
CA GLN A 77 -0.47 4.12 -12.15
C GLN A 77 0.04 2.97 -13.03
N LEU A 78 0.21 1.76 -12.49
CA LEU A 78 0.53 0.57 -13.27
C LEU A 78 -0.60 0.22 -14.25
N ALA A 79 -1.86 0.28 -13.83
CA ALA A 79 -3.00 0.08 -14.71
C ALA A 79 -3.01 1.08 -15.89
N ARG A 80 -2.71 2.36 -15.62
CA ARG A 80 -2.56 3.39 -16.66
C ARG A 80 -1.43 3.06 -17.65
N GLU A 81 -0.26 2.66 -17.16
CA GLU A 81 0.87 2.24 -18.03
C GLU A 81 0.52 0.99 -18.86
N ILE A 82 -0.21 0.02 -18.31
CA ILE A 82 -0.73 -1.15 -19.05
C ILE A 82 -1.72 -0.72 -20.15
N MET A 83 -2.63 0.22 -19.87
CA MET A 83 -3.54 0.77 -20.89
C MET A 83 -2.78 1.49 -22.02
N HIS A 84 -1.69 2.20 -21.71
CA HIS A 84 -0.82 2.81 -22.72
C HIS A 84 -0.04 1.77 -23.54
N TYR A 85 0.47 0.72 -22.89
CA TYR A 85 1.15 -0.41 -23.54
C TYR A 85 0.20 -1.15 -24.50
N ASN A 86 -1.02 -1.46 -24.06
CA ASN A 86 -2.02 -2.18 -24.85
C ASN A 86 -2.42 -1.45 -26.15
N LYS A 87 -2.40 -0.10 -26.15
CA LYS A 87 -2.65 0.69 -27.37
C LYS A 87 -1.58 0.53 -28.47
N ARG A 88 -0.41 -0.03 -28.14
CA ARG A 88 0.74 -0.15 -29.05
C ARG A 88 1.27 -1.60 -29.18
N SER A 89 0.87 -2.50 -28.30
CA SER A 89 1.35 -3.89 -28.29
C SER A 89 0.55 -4.80 -29.22
N LYS A 90 1.26 -5.71 -29.91
CA LYS A 90 0.64 -6.84 -30.63
C LYS A 90 0.15 -7.96 -29.69
N ASN A 91 0.62 -7.96 -28.44
CA ASN A 91 0.23 -8.89 -27.38
C ASN A 91 -0.27 -8.07 -26.18
N PRO A 92 -1.53 -7.60 -26.19
CA PRO A 92 -2.07 -6.82 -25.09
C PRO A 92 -2.27 -7.66 -23.84
N ILE A 93 -2.10 -7.03 -22.68
CA ILE A 93 -2.33 -7.60 -21.35
C ILE A 93 -3.83 -7.51 -21.06
N ASN A 94 -4.48 -8.64 -20.77
CA ASN A 94 -5.92 -8.73 -20.49
C ASN A 94 -6.26 -8.28 -19.04
N LEU A 95 -5.95 -7.02 -18.73
CA LEU A 95 -6.32 -6.36 -17.48
C LEU A 95 -7.84 -6.20 -17.40
N LYS A 96 -8.46 -6.72 -16.33
CA LYS A 96 -9.92 -6.66 -16.10
C LYS A 96 -10.34 -5.66 -15.04
N GLY A 97 -9.52 -5.45 -14.03
CA GLY A 97 -9.85 -4.56 -12.93
C GLY A 97 -8.69 -4.30 -12.00
N ILE A 98 -8.93 -3.39 -11.06
CA ILE A 98 -8.02 -3.05 -9.97
C ILE A 98 -8.78 -3.07 -8.64
N MET A 99 -8.08 -3.32 -7.55
CA MET A 99 -8.60 -3.23 -6.18
C MET A 99 -7.54 -2.60 -5.29
N VAL A 100 -7.94 -1.65 -4.44
CA VAL A 100 -7.04 -1.03 -3.45
C VAL A 100 -7.72 -1.04 -2.08
N GLY A 101 -7.02 -1.54 -1.07
CA GLY A 101 -7.49 -1.57 0.32
C GLY A 101 -6.78 -0.51 1.16
N ASN A 102 -7.51 0.16 2.08
CA ASN A 102 -6.97 1.12 3.05
C ASN A 102 -5.93 2.07 2.45
N ALA A 103 -6.26 2.62 1.29
CA ALA A 103 -5.27 3.14 0.35
C ALA A 103 -5.06 4.65 0.47
N VAL A 104 -3.83 5.11 0.24
CA VAL A 104 -3.55 6.53 0.02
C VAL A 104 -4.00 6.87 -1.40
N THR A 105 -4.89 7.85 -1.54
CA THR A 105 -5.54 8.22 -2.81
C THR A 105 -5.46 9.71 -3.13
N ASP A 106 -5.65 10.57 -2.13
CA ASP A 106 -5.59 12.02 -2.24
C ASP A 106 -5.34 12.62 -0.85
N ASN A 107 -4.18 13.27 -0.70
CA ASN A 107 -3.74 13.80 0.60
C ASN A 107 -4.79 14.70 1.28
N HIS A 108 -5.53 15.51 0.51
CA HIS A 108 -6.55 16.40 1.08
C HIS A 108 -7.62 15.58 1.80
N TYR A 109 -8.23 14.63 1.10
CA TYR A 109 -9.33 13.84 1.66
C TYR A 109 -8.85 12.81 2.69
N ASP A 110 -7.67 12.22 2.49
CA ASP A 110 -7.10 11.21 3.39
C ASP A 110 -6.68 11.85 4.73
N ASN A 111 -5.98 12.99 4.71
CA ASN A 111 -5.58 13.71 5.92
C ASN A 111 -6.80 14.33 6.63
N LEU A 112 -7.72 14.94 5.88
CA LEU A 112 -8.98 15.48 6.42
C LEU A 112 -9.89 14.40 7.01
N GLY A 113 -9.85 13.16 6.48
CA GLY A 113 -10.59 12.02 7.04
C GLY A 113 -9.94 11.44 8.30
N THR A 114 -8.61 11.47 8.36
CA THR A 114 -7.81 10.91 9.47
C THR A 114 -8.05 11.63 10.80
N VAL A 115 -8.09 12.96 10.81
CA VAL A 115 -8.23 13.74 12.05
C VAL A 115 -9.60 13.55 12.74
N PRO A 116 -10.75 13.63 12.04
CA PRO A 116 -12.06 13.26 12.59
C PRO A 116 -12.19 11.78 12.94
N TYR A 117 -11.51 10.87 12.22
CA TYR A 117 -11.47 9.45 12.59
C TYR A 117 -10.86 9.27 13.98
N TRP A 118 -9.69 9.85 14.25
CA TRP A 118 -9.05 9.79 15.58
C TRP A 118 -9.92 10.40 16.68
N TRP A 119 -10.55 11.55 16.42
CA TRP A 119 -11.41 12.22 17.40
C TRP A 119 -12.67 11.41 17.71
N SER A 120 -13.38 10.92 16.69
CA SER A 120 -14.60 10.12 16.85
C SER A 120 -14.37 8.76 17.52
N HIS A 121 -13.14 8.24 17.47
CA HIS A 121 -12.73 7.01 18.16
C HIS A 121 -12.04 7.28 19.53
N ALA A 122 -12.12 8.52 20.04
CA ALA A 122 -11.55 8.94 21.32
C ALA A 122 -10.02 8.71 21.45
N MET A 123 -9.29 8.71 20.33
CA MET A 123 -7.83 8.60 20.30
C MET A 123 -7.14 9.94 20.57
N ILE A 124 -7.83 11.06 20.34
CA ILE A 124 -7.35 12.43 20.58
C ILE A 124 -8.39 13.25 21.35
N SER A 125 -7.92 14.26 22.08
CA SER A 125 -8.80 15.19 22.80
C SER A 125 -9.43 16.24 21.88
N ASP A 126 -10.56 16.83 22.29
CA ASP A 126 -11.20 17.99 21.62
C ASP A 126 -10.21 19.14 21.38
N ARG A 127 -9.27 19.32 22.31
CA ARG A 127 -8.20 20.31 22.20
C ARG A 127 -7.28 19.98 21.02
N THR A 128 -6.74 18.76 20.97
CA THR A 128 -5.84 18.33 19.89
C THR A 128 -6.55 18.30 18.53
N TYR A 129 -7.80 17.85 18.49
CA TYR A 129 -8.66 17.92 17.29
C TYR A 129 -8.79 19.35 16.76
N HIS A 130 -9.17 20.31 17.61
CA HIS A 130 -9.24 21.72 17.21
C HIS A 130 -7.87 22.32 16.86
N GLN A 131 -6.76 21.86 17.45
CA GLN A 131 -5.42 22.30 17.06
C GLN A 131 -5.07 21.81 15.65
N LEU A 132 -5.28 20.52 15.35
CA LEU A 132 -5.03 19.94 14.03
C LEU A 132 -5.86 20.64 12.93
N VAL A 133 -7.18 20.79 13.14
CA VAL A 133 -8.10 21.41 12.16
C VAL A 133 -7.79 22.88 11.87
N ASN A 134 -7.21 23.62 12.82
CA ASN A 134 -6.85 25.03 12.63
C ASN A 134 -5.38 25.27 12.22
N THR A 135 -4.50 24.27 12.35
CA THR A 135 -3.05 24.43 12.10
C THR A 135 -2.60 23.76 10.80
N CYS A 136 -3.17 22.60 10.46
CA CYS A 136 -2.75 21.81 9.31
C CYS A 136 -3.44 22.25 8.01
N GLU A 137 -2.72 22.19 6.89
CA GLU A 137 -3.28 22.46 5.56
C GLU A 137 -3.33 21.16 4.76
N PHE A 138 -4.33 20.33 5.09
CA PHE A 138 -4.50 18.94 4.63
C PHE A 138 -4.26 18.69 3.13
N SER A 139 -4.43 19.72 2.29
CA SER A 139 -4.18 19.70 0.84
C SER A 139 -2.70 19.53 0.43
N ARG A 140 -1.74 19.70 1.34
CA ARG A 140 -0.31 19.72 0.99
C ARG A 140 0.31 18.32 0.95
N GLN A 141 1.45 18.22 0.28
CA GLN A 141 2.27 17.00 0.27
C GLN A 141 3.31 16.97 1.39
N GLU A 142 3.71 18.16 1.87
CA GLU A 142 4.54 18.37 3.05
C GLU A 142 3.77 19.36 3.93
N GLU A 143 3.43 18.95 5.15
CA GLU A 143 2.78 19.80 6.16
C GLU A 143 3.79 20.78 6.76
N SER A 144 3.31 21.77 7.53
CA SER A 144 4.21 22.69 8.24
C SER A 144 4.81 22.05 9.50
N ASP A 145 5.99 22.54 9.93
CA ASP A 145 6.64 22.10 11.16
C ASP A 145 5.71 22.20 12.39
N GLU A 146 4.81 23.21 12.41
CA GLU A 146 3.80 23.37 13.45
C GLU A 146 2.73 22.26 13.40
N CYS A 147 2.24 21.91 12.22
CA CYS A 147 1.27 20.83 12.04
C CYS A 147 1.88 19.46 12.42
N GLU A 148 3.09 19.17 11.95
CA GLU A 148 3.86 17.96 12.30
C GLU A 148 4.11 17.86 13.81
N THR A 149 4.32 18.99 14.50
CA THR A 149 4.43 19.03 15.96
C THR A 149 3.12 18.63 16.65
N VAL A 150 1.96 19.02 16.13
CA VAL A 150 0.65 18.63 16.69
C VAL A 150 0.34 17.15 16.39
N TYR A 151 0.66 16.66 15.18
CA TYR A 151 0.57 15.23 14.84
C TYR A 151 1.44 14.38 15.77
N SER A 152 2.70 14.78 15.97
CA SER A 152 3.64 14.11 16.89
C SER A 152 3.12 14.11 18.33
N TYR A 153 2.53 15.21 18.80
CA TYR A 153 1.90 15.26 20.12
C TYR A 153 0.75 14.27 20.26
N ALA A 154 -0.15 14.20 19.29
CA ALA A 154 -1.27 13.25 19.29
C ALA A 154 -0.77 11.80 19.38
N MET A 155 0.16 11.42 18.50
CA MET A 155 0.70 10.06 18.42
C MET A 155 1.51 9.66 19.65
N GLU A 156 2.32 10.57 20.21
CA GLU A 156 3.18 10.24 21.36
C GLU A 156 2.49 10.36 22.73
N LYS A 157 1.46 11.20 22.87
CA LYS A 157 0.88 11.58 24.18
C LYS A 157 -0.57 11.15 24.36
N GLU A 158 -1.36 11.08 23.29
CA GLU A 158 -2.79 10.73 23.39
C GLU A 158 -3.07 9.28 22.97
N PHE A 159 -2.42 8.76 21.90
CA PHE A 159 -2.64 7.37 21.44
C PHE A 159 -2.17 6.29 22.43
N SER A 160 -1.29 6.63 23.37
CA SER A 160 -0.75 5.72 24.39
C SER A 160 -0.09 4.46 23.77
N SER A 161 -0.72 3.29 23.90
CA SER A 161 -0.22 2.00 23.37
C SER A 161 -1.13 1.39 22.29
N ILE A 162 -1.98 2.21 21.66
CA ILE A 162 -2.91 1.77 20.60
C ILE A 162 -2.15 1.60 19.28
N ASP A 163 -2.42 0.50 18.56
CA ASP A 163 -1.94 0.32 17.18
C ASP A 163 -2.87 1.09 16.22
N GLN A 164 -2.34 2.10 15.52
CA GLN A 164 -3.10 2.88 14.54
C GLN A 164 -3.59 2.06 13.34
N TYR A 165 -2.98 0.91 13.05
CA TYR A 165 -3.44 0.02 11.98
C TYR A 165 -4.62 -0.86 12.43
N ASN A 166 -4.81 -1.06 13.74
CA ASN A 166 -5.97 -1.76 14.30
C ASN A 166 -6.20 -1.34 15.76
N ILE A 167 -7.02 -0.32 15.96
CA ILE A 167 -7.24 0.34 17.27
C ILE A 167 -7.87 -0.56 18.35
N TYR A 168 -8.39 -1.73 17.97
CA TYR A 168 -8.99 -2.71 18.87
C TYR A 168 -8.13 -3.96 19.09
N ALA A 169 -7.00 -4.10 18.37
CA ALA A 169 -6.08 -5.20 18.56
C ALA A 169 -5.15 -4.95 19.77
N PRO A 170 -4.74 -5.99 20.51
CA PRO A 170 -3.70 -5.85 21.51
C PRO A 170 -2.35 -5.53 20.85
N PRO A 171 -1.54 -4.61 21.40
CA PRO A 171 -0.23 -4.30 20.86
C PRO A 171 0.70 -5.53 20.92
N CYS A 172 1.54 -5.69 19.89
CA CYS A 172 2.49 -6.80 19.79
C CYS A 172 3.60 -6.69 20.83
N ASN A 173 3.41 -7.36 21.98
CA ASN A 173 4.30 -7.27 23.12
C ASN A 173 5.52 -8.20 22.95
N LYS A 174 6.68 -7.64 22.59
CA LYS A 174 7.94 -8.37 22.31
C LYS A 174 8.65 -8.87 23.58
N SER A 175 7.92 -9.55 24.48
CA SER A 175 8.46 -10.00 25.78
C SER A 175 7.95 -11.38 26.23
N SER A 176 7.89 -12.35 25.32
CA SER A 176 8.03 -13.81 25.60
C SER A 176 8.04 -14.61 24.28
N ASP A 177 8.58 -15.82 24.32
CA ASP A 177 8.86 -16.63 23.11
C ASP A 177 7.62 -16.95 22.28
N GLY A 178 7.71 -16.71 20.97
CA GLY A 178 6.63 -17.04 20.04
C GLY A 178 6.36 -15.97 19.00
N CYS A 179 7.39 -15.49 18.30
CA CYS A 179 7.18 -14.78 17.04
C CYS A 179 6.71 -15.81 15.99
N VAL A 180 5.44 -16.20 16.08
CA VAL A 180 4.72 -16.84 14.98
C VAL A 180 4.64 -15.77 13.90
N SER A 181 5.61 -15.81 12.99
CA SER A 181 5.49 -15.21 11.66
C SER A 181 4.09 -15.48 11.12
N LEU A 182 3.50 -14.55 10.37
CA LEU A 182 2.20 -14.73 9.70
C LEU A 182 2.25 -15.88 8.67
N ILE A 183 2.23 -17.10 9.20
CA ILE A 183 1.95 -18.35 8.53
C ILE A 183 0.46 -18.53 8.72
N PHE A 184 -0.30 -18.24 7.66
CA PHE A 184 -1.72 -18.54 7.62
C PHE A 184 -1.93 -20.01 8.01
N PRO A 185 -2.66 -20.31 9.09
CA PRO A 185 -2.95 -21.69 9.43
C PRO A 185 -3.92 -22.23 8.39
N THR A 186 -3.43 -23.09 7.50
CA THR A 186 -4.28 -23.88 6.61
C THR A 186 -5.13 -24.83 7.46
N PRO A 187 -6.47 -24.80 7.37
CA PRO A 187 -7.29 -25.81 8.03
C PRO A 187 -7.09 -27.18 7.36
N TYR A 188 -7.17 -28.23 8.18
CA TYR A 188 -7.39 -29.61 7.74
C TYR A 188 -8.87 -29.83 7.38
#